data_AF-A0A524QBS0-F1
#
_entry.id   AF-A0A524QBS0-F1
#
_cell.length_a   1.000
_cell.length_b   1.000
_cell.length_c   1.000
_cell.angle_alpha   90.00
_cell.angle_beta   90.00
_cell.angle_gamma   90.00
#
_symmetry.space_group_name_H-M   'P 1'
#
loop_
_entity.id
_entity.type
_entity.pdbx_description
1 polymer ?
#
loop_
_entity_poly.entity_id
_entity_poly.type
_entity_poly.pdbx_seq_one_letter_code
_entity_poly.pdbx_strand_id
1 'polypeptide(L)'
;MKIISKLFLSVGFLTISVIFNAQDIRTLDTKVADLLATMPAKDQDQTARLMDEMYSLGDEGTALICEQVVQAGTGDDTRARYAISSLSSHLSKGSDNDRKAVWEKQCLRFMKDAGSYEVRLFFMRQMNLIGSDVAVEALSPWVNHEVMCSDAVMALQAIGTDNAQGMLAATLAEAECTCASQIMDALAASSYSSAVGDYIRWYERGTPAEKSAALSALAVSGRSEALPVLTKAAENAGYKWERTGAVSALLLYAKRAGIAGDKRIMDKITRVVMSKSNTGETAGQRLAAMSIIVSLEGEKALPLLLDAIDEPDIAIRGGVIRMAAMIPGEEATKKWISRYDKVRPEA
;
A
#
# COMPACT_ATOMS: atom_id res chain seq x y z
N MET A 1 -63.64 74.31 -40.73
CA MET A 1 -64.27 73.89 -39.45
C MET A 1 -64.72 72.44 -39.59
N LYS A 2 -64.05 71.51 -38.88
CA LYS A 2 -64.49 70.13 -38.47
C LYS A 2 -64.79 69.07 -39.56
N ILE A 3 -64.52 67.77 -39.46
CA ILE A 3 -63.70 66.85 -38.63
C ILE A 3 -63.95 65.39 -39.15
N ILE A 4 -62.88 64.59 -39.34
CA ILE A 4 -62.64 63.15 -38.99
C ILE A 4 -63.48 61.97 -39.56
N SER A 5 -62.76 60.86 -39.86
CA SER A 5 -63.06 59.41 -39.62
C SER A 5 -63.18 58.55 -40.90
N LYS A 6 -62.60 57.37 -41.17
CA LYS A 6 -61.68 56.36 -40.55
C LYS A 6 -61.27 55.41 -41.72
N LEU A 7 -60.00 55.10 -41.96
CA LEU A 7 -59.24 53.90 -41.57
C LEU A 7 -59.95 52.54 -41.81
N PHE A 8 -59.45 51.73 -42.77
CA PHE A 8 -59.29 50.27 -42.63
C PHE A 8 -58.18 49.76 -43.58
N LEU A 9 -57.08 49.34 -42.98
CA LEU A 9 -55.89 48.74 -43.60
C LEU A 9 -55.88 47.26 -43.17
N SER A 10 -56.04 46.33 -44.11
CA SER A 10 -55.98 44.89 -43.83
C SER A 10 -54.65 44.32 -44.31
N VAL A 11 -53.66 44.30 -43.42
CA VAL A 11 -52.40 43.55 -43.60
C VAL A 11 -52.52 42.25 -42.81
N GLY A 12 -52.56 41.13 -43.51
CA GLY A 12 -52.52 39.80 -42.90
C GLY A 12 -51.13 39.52 -42.34
N PHE A 13 -51.04 39.35 -41.03
CA PHE A 13 -49.82 38.98 -40.32
C PHE A 13 -49.72 37.45 -40.30
N LEU A 14 -48.95 36.88 -41.22
CA LEU A 14 -48.60 35.46 -41.22
C LEU A 14 -47.53 35.24 -40.15
N THR A 15 -47.91 34.76 -38.96
CA THR A 15 -46.95 34.36 -37.93
C THR A 15 -46.39 32.99 -38.26
N ILE A 16 -45.13 32.95 -38.66
CA ILE A 16 -44.33 31.73 -38.67
C ILE A 16 -43.95 31.47 -37.20
N SER A 17 -44.61 30.51 -36.57
CA SER A 17 -44.19 30.00 -35.26
C SER A 17 -42.91 29.18 -35.45
N VAL A 18 -41.76 29.80 -35.20
CA VAL A 18 -40.50 29.07 -34.99
C VAL A 18 -40.62 28.34 -33.66
N ILE A 19 -40.86 27.03 -33.72
CA ILE A 19 -40.73 26.16 -32.55
C ILE A 19 -39.23 26.03 -32.28
N PHE A 20 -38.71 26.83 -31.35
CA PHE A 20 -37.43 26.56 -30.73
C PHE A 20 -37.58 25.30 -29.87
N ASN A 21 -37.09 24.16 -30.36
CA ASN A 21 -36.80 23.01 -29.51
C ASN A 21 -35.57 23.36 -28.65
N ALA A 22 -35.81 24.00 -27.50
CA ALA A 22 -34.82 24.23 -26.46
C ALA A 22 -34.55 22.94 -25.65
N GLN A 23 -34.20 21.84 -26.34
CA GLN A 23 -33.70 20.62 -25.73
C GLN A 23 -32.16 20.67 -25.76
N ASP A 24 -31.58 21.08 -24.62
CA ASP A 24 -30.25 20.75 -24.12
C ASP A 24 -29.06 20.69 -25.13
N ILE A 25 -28.71 21.84 -25.74
CA ILE A 25 -27.39 22.02 -26.38
C ILE A 25 -26.44 22.68 -25.36
N ARG A 26 -26.24 22.05 -24.20
CA ARG A 26 -25.14 22.44 -23.30
C ARG A 26 -23.82 21.97 -23.90
N THR A 27 -22.86 22.88 -24.10
CA THR A 27 -21.51 22.52 -24.54
C THR A 27 -20.83 21.63 -23.51
N LEU A 28 -19.91 20.79 -23.97
CA LEU A 28 -19.16 19.88 -23.10
C LEU A 28 -18.39 20.66 -22.00
N ASP A 29 -17.81 21.81 -22.34
CA ASP A 29 -17.16 22.72 -21.38
C ASP A 29 -18.10 23.16 -20.26
N THR A 30 -19.36 23.47 -20.60
CA THR A 30 -20.36 23.90 -19.60
C THR A 30 -20.68 22.75 -18.64
N LYS A 31 -20.80 21.52 -19.16
CA LYS A 31 -21.04 20.33 -18.32
C LYS A 31 -19.86 20.04 -17.40
N VAL A 32 -18.63 20.17 -17.92
CA VAL A 32 -17.40 20.03 -17.13
C VAL A 32 -17.32 21.08 -16.03
N ALA A 33 -17.57 22.35 -16.36
CA ALA A 33 -17.52 23.44 -15.39
C ALA A 33 -18.57 23.27 -14.27
N ASP A 34 -19.80 22.89 -14.63
CA ASP A 34 -20.88 22.61 -13.67
C ASP A 34 -20.50 21.45 -12.74
N LEU A 35 -19.98 20.36 -13.30
CA LEU A 35 -19.54 19.20 -12.51
C LEU A 35 -18.44 19.60 -11.52
N LEU A 36 -17.41 20.30 -11.98
CA LEU A 36 -16.30 20.74 -11.11
C LEU A 36 -16.74 21.74 -10.04
N ALA A 37 -17.73 22.60 -10.34
CA ALA A 37 -18.29 23.52 -9.36
C ALA A 37 -18.98 22.82 -8.18
N THR A 38 -19.39 21.56 -8.34
CA THR A 38 -19.96 20.73 -7.26
C THR A 38 -18.93 19.96 -6.43
N MET A 39 -17.64 20.08 -6.77
CA MET A 39 -16.54 19.45 -6.03
C MET A 39 -16.03 20.37 -4.90
N PRO A 40 -15.69 19.82 -3.71
CA PRO A 40 -15.80 18.41 -3.33
C PRO A 40 -17.24 17.97 -3.03
N ALA A 41 -17.52 16.67 -3.20
CA ALA A 41 -18.82 16.09 -2.86
C ALA A 41 -19.08 16.15 -1.34
N LYS A 42 -20.35 16.30 -0.95
CA LYS A 42 -20.78 16.43 0.45
C LYS A 42 -20.88 15.09 1.17
N ASP A 43 -21.19 14.02 0.43
CA ASP A 43 -21.41 12.68 0.95
C ASP A 43 -21.10 11.59 -0.11
N GLN A 44 -21.21 10.32 0.31
CA GLN A 44 -20.89 9.17 -0.55
C GLN A 44 -21.87 9.01 -1.72
N ASP A 45 -23.16 9.30 -1.51
CA ASP A 45 -24.18 9.16 -2.56
C ASP A 45 -23.98 10.21 -3.65
N GLN A 46 -23.65 11.45 -3.26
CA GLN A 46 -23.28 12.50 -4.19
C GLN A 46 -21.98 12.16 -4.91
N THR A 47 -21.00 11.58 -4.20
CA THR A 47 -19.75 11.13 -4.83
C THR A 47 -20.04 10.13 -5.94
N ALA A 48 -20.83 9.08 -5.65
CA ALA A 48 -21.17 8.06 -6.64
C ALA A 48 -21.85 8.66 -7.88
N ARG A 49 -22.86 9.52 -7.68
CA ARG A 49 -23.56 10.19 -8.80
C ARG A 49 -22.62 11.06 -9.64
N LEU A 50 -21.79 11.88 -8.99
CA LEU A 50 -20.87 12.77 -9.71
C LEU A 50 -19.78 12.00 -10.47
N MET A 51 -19.33 10.85 -9.96
CA MET A 51 -18.33 10.03 -10.65
C MET A 51 -18.94 9.29 -11.85
N ASP A 52 -20.18 8.84 -11.75
CA ASP A 52 -20.91 8.29 -12.90
C ASP A 52 -21.22 9.36 -13.95
N GLU A 53 -21.57 10.58 -13.52
CA GLU A 53 -21.73 11.72 -14.41
C GLU A 53 -20.42 12.08 -15.11
N MET A 54 -19.32 12.20 -14.35
CA MET A 54 -17.98 12.47 -14.88
C MET A 54 -17.57 11.43 -15.92
N TYR A 55 -17.77 10.15 -15.63
CA TYR A 55 -17.47 9.07 -16.56
C TYR A 55 -18.33 9.15 -17.83
N SER A 56 -19.61 9.51 -17.69
CA SER A 56 -20.56 9.66 -18.81
C SER A 56 -20.23 10.83 -19.74
N LEU A 57 -19.33 11.75 -19.35
CA LEU A 57 -18.81 12.80 -20.24
C LEU A 57 -17.91 12.24 -21.35
N GLY A 58 -17.45 10.99 -21.24
CA GLY A 58 -16.59 10.33 -22.24
C GLY A 58 -15.14 10.83 -22.25
N ASP A 59 -14.37 10.36 -23.23
CA ASP A 59 -12.92 10.65 -23.35
C ASP A 59 -12.63 12.15 -23.42
N GLU A 60 -13.40 12.89 -24.22
CA GLU A 60 -13.22 14.33 -24.43
C GLU A 60 -13.55 15.13 -23.15
N GLY A 61 -14.66 14.83 -22.48
CA GLY A 61 -15.04 15.58 -21.29
C GLY A 61 -14.15 15.29 -20.09
N THR A 62 -13.72 14.04 -19.94
CA THR A 62 -12.72 13.69 -18.93
C THR A 62 -11.33 14.26 -19.27
N ALA A 63 -10.99 14.42 -20.56
CA ALA A 63 -9.78 15.12 -20.99
C ALA A 63 -9.79 16.59 -20.53
N LEU A 64 -10.89 17.31 -20.76
CA LEU A 64 -11.04 18.71 -20.34
C LEU A 64 -10.87 18.88 -18.82
N ILE A 65 -11.25 17.87 -18.02
CA ILE A 65 -11.00 17.87 -16.57
C ILE A 65 -9.50 17.65 -16.29
N CYS A 66 -8.87 16.68 -16.94
CA CYS A 66 -7.45 16.39 -16.79
C CYS A 66 -6.54 17.55 -17.23
N GLU A 67 -6.92 18.29 -18.28
CA GLU A 67 -6.20 19.47 -18.78
C GLU A 67 -6.16 20.63 -17.78
N GLN A 68 -7.09 20.67 -16.83
CA GLN A 68 -7.10 21.68 -15.77
C GLN A 68 -6.07 21.40 -14.67
N VAL A 69 -5.39 20.25 -14.67
CA VAL A 69 -4.31 19.97 -13.73
C VAL A 69 -3.06 20.73 -14.17
N VAL A 70 -2.64 21.68 -13.35
CA VAL A 70 -1.54 22.59 -13.66
C VAL A 70 -0.42 22.46 -12.63
N GLN A 71 0.74 23.02 -12.94
CA GLN A 71 1.86 23.07 -12.01
C GLN A 71 1.53 23.95 -10.80
N ALA A 72 2.03 23.59 -9.62
CA ALA A 72 1.90 24.40 -8.41
C ALA A 72 2.33 25.85 -8.66
N GLY A 73 1.47 26.77 -8.20
CA GLY A 73 1.69 28.22 -8.34
C GLY A 73 1.27 28.81 -9.68
N THR A 74 0.73 28.02 -10.63
CA THR A 74 0.28 28.52 -11.94
C THR A 74 -1.24 28.64 -12.10
N GLY A 75 -2.02 28.11 -11.16
CA GLY A 75 -3.48 28.19 -11.15
C GLY A 75 -4.10 27.42 -9.98
N ASP A 76 -5.44 27.43 -9.89
CA ASP A 76 -6.20 26.59 -8.96
C ASP A 76 -6.79 25.39 -9.71
N ASP A 77 -6.22 24.21 -9.46
CA ASP A 77 -6.67 22.94 -10.02
C ASP A 77 -7.27 22.01 -8.96
N THR A 78 -7.60 22.54 -7.77
CA THR A 78 -8.06 21.76 -6.62
C THR A 78 -9.27 20.89 -6.97
N ARG A 79 -10.25 21.46 -7.70
CA ARG A 79 -11.47 20.77 -8.11
C ARG A 79 -11.19 19.67 -9.14
N ALA A 80 -10.31 19.94 -10.10
CA ALA A 80 -9.91 18.98 -11.11
C ALA A 80 -9.18 17.78 -10.47
N ARG A 81 -8.19 18.06 -9.61
CA ARG A 81 -7.47 17.01 -8.87
C ARG A 81 -8.40 16.18 -7.98
N TYR A 82 -9.36 16.83 -7.32
CA TYR A 82 -10.36 16.14 -6.51
C TYR A 82 -11.24 15.23 -7.38
N ALA A 83 -11.74 15.71 -8.52
CA ALA A 83 -12.58 14.93 -9.43
C ALA A 83 -11.84 13.70 -9.98
N ILE A 84 -10.60 13.89 -10.48
CA ILE A 84 -9.76 12.81 -11.02
C ILE A 84 -9.48 11.74 -9.95
N SER A 85 -9.08 12.17 -8.75
CA SER A 85 -8.79 11.24 -7.65
C SER A 85 -10.05 10.51 -7.17
N SER A 86 -11.18 11.20 -7.16
CA SER A 86 -12.48 10.62 -6.80
C SER A 86 -12.92 9.59 -7.82
N LEU A 87 -12.69 9.82 -9.12
CA LEU A 87 -13.06 8.87 -10.17
C LEU A 87 -12.21 7.61 -10.08
N SER A 88 -10.89 7.77 -9.91
CA SER A 88 -9.98 6.64 -9.68
C SER A 88 -10.39 5.80 -8.46
N SER A 89 -10.74 6.46 -7.35
CA SER A 89 -11.19 5.80 -6.11
C SER A 89 -12.58 5.15 -6.23
N HIS A 90 -13.48 5.76 -6.99
CA HIS A 90 -14.80 5.21 -7.24
C HIS A 90 -14.72 3.94 -8.10
N LEU A 91 -13.95 3.99 -9.20
CA LEU A 91 -13.78 2.86 -10.11
C LEU A 91 -12.98 1.71 -9.48
N SER A 92 -12.04 1.99 -8.56
CA SER A 92 -11.27 0.93 -7.90
C SER A 92 -12.09 0.06 -6.94
N LYS A 93 -13.26 0.54 -6.47
CA LYS A 93 -14.19 -0.22 -5.63
C LYS A 93 -15.11 -1.14 -6.43
N GLY A 94 -15.28 -0.88 -7.73
CA GLY A 94 -16.14 -1.65 -8.61
C GLY A 94 -15.43 -2.85 -9.24
N SER A 95 -16.21 -3.75 -9.84
CA SER A 95 -15.71 -4.87 -10.65
C SER A 95 -15.71 -4.57 -12.15
N ASP A 96 -16.03 -3.34 -12.54
CA ASP A 96 -16.09 -2.90 -13.94
C ASP A 96 -14.69 -2.58 -14.48
N ASN A 97 -14.01 -3.64 -14.91
CA ASN A 97 -12.64 -3.55 -15.44
C ASN A 97 -12.57 -2.77 -16.76
N ASP A 98 -13.66 -2.69 -17.53
CA ASP A 98 -13.67 -1.95 -18.80
C ASP A 98 -13.66 -0.45 -18.54
N ARG A 99 -14.53 0.04 -17.63
CA ARG A 99 -14.50 1.45 -17.20
C ARG A 99 -13.16 1.83 -16.58
N LYS A 100 -12.61 0.91 -15.77
CA LYS A 100 -11.30 1.08 -15.14
C LYS A 100 -10.18 1.20 -16.17
N ALA A 101 -10.16 0.33 -17.19
CA ALA A 101 -9.14 0.34 -18.25
C ALA A 101 -9.22 1.60 -19.13
N VAL A 102 -10.44 2.06 -19.47
CA VAL A 102 -10.64 3.33 -20.20
C VAL A 102 -10.08 4.51 -19.39
N TRP A 103 -10.39 4.56 -18.09
CA TRP A 103 -9.89 5.63 -17.23
C TRP A 103 -8.37 5.55 -17.00
N GLU A 104 -7.82 4.34 -16.81
CA GLU A 104 -6.38 4.10 -16.72
C GLU A 104 -5.66 4.67 -17.94
N LYS A 105 -6.13 4.35 -19.15
CA LYS A 105 -5.56 4.85 -20.40
C LYS A 105 -5.54 6.39 -20.44
N GLN A 106 -6.60 7.04 -19.97
CA GLN A 106 -6.67 8.49 -19.90
C GLN A 106 -5.64 9.06 -18.93
N CYS A 107 -5.57 8.54 -17.70
CA CYS A 107 -4.55 8.97 -16.73
C CYS A 107 -3.13 8.74 -17.26
N LEU A 108 -2.87 7.61 -17.92
CA LEU A 108 -1.56 7.31 -18.52
C LEU A 108 -1.19 8.28 -19.64
N ARG A 109 -2.16 8.71 -20.46
CA ARG A 109 -1.96 9.76 -21.50
C ARG A 109 -1.44 11.04 -20.84
N PHE A 110 -2.18 11.57 -19.87
CA PHE A 110 -1.78 12.80 -19.18
C PHE A 110 -0.51 12.65 -18.34
N MET A 111 -0.26 11.47 -17.76
CA MET A 111 1.03 11.17 -17.12
C MET A 111 2.18 11.29 -18.12
N LYS A 112 2.05 10.74 -19.33
CA LYS A 112 3.10 10.76 -20.35
C LYS A 112 3.34 12.18 -20.87
N ASP A 113 2.27 12.92 -21.13
CA ASP A 113 2.31 14.25 -21.75
C ASP A 113 2.69 15.38 -20.78
N ALA A 114 2.62 15.14 -19.46
CA ALA A 114 2.87 16.15 -18.44
C ALA A 114 4.26 16.80 -18.55
N GLY A 115 4.30 18.12 -18.77
CA GLY A 115 5.55 18.88 -18.87
C GLY A 115 6.29 19.06 -17.53
N SER A 116 5.60 18.95 -16.39
CA SER A 116 6.20 19.08 -15.06
C SER A 116 6.16 17.75 -14.29
N TYR A 117 7.16 17.52 -13.44
CA TYR A 117 7.20 16.31 -12.60
C TYR A 117 6.02 16.23 -11.64
N GLU A 118 5.52 17.34 -11.13
CA GLU A 118 4.39 17.34 -10.20
C GLU A 118 3.08 16.87 -10.86
N VAL A 119 2.79 17.37 -12.06
CA VAL A 119 1.60 16.95 -12.82
C VAL A 119 1.73 15.48 -13.21
N ARG A 120 2.92 15.07 -13.69
CA ARG A 120 3.22 13.67 -13.99
C ARG A 120 2.99 12.77 -12.77
N LEU A 121 3.49 13.18 -11.62
CA LEU A 121 3.38 12.45 -10.36
C LEU A 121 1.93 12.29 -9.92
N PHE A 122 1.12 13.34 -10.09
CA PHE A 122 -0.29 13.29 -9.77
C PHE A 122 -1.04 12.23 -10.56
N PHE A 123 -0.81 12.15 -11.88
CA PHE A 123 -1.41 11.11 -12.72
C PHE A 123 -0.82 9.72 -12.47
N MET A 124 0.50 9.63 -12.20
CA MET A 124 1.15 8.37 -11.80
C MET A 124 0.51 7.77 -10.55
N ARG A 125 0.21 8.59 -9.54
CA ARG A 125 -0.44 8.13 -8.29
C ARG A 125 -1.82 7.55 -8.49
N GLN A 126 -2.51 7.86 -9.59
CA GLN A 126 -3.80 7.24 -9.90
C GLN A 126 -3.62 5.73 -10.13
N MET A 127 -2.46 5.30 -10.66
CA MET A 127 -2.16 3.89 -10.92
C MET A 127 -2.15 3.04 -9.64
N ASN A 128 -1.96 3.65 -8.46
CA ASN A 128 -2.10 2.95 -7.18
C ASN A 128 -3.50 2.36 -6.97
N LEU A 129 -4.52 2.91 -7.63
CA LEU A 129 -5.92 2.49 -7.51
C LEU A 129 -6.40 1.78 -8.77
N ILE A 130 -6.00 2.29 -9.94
CA ILE A 130 -6.54 1.85 -11.22
C ILE A 130 -5.58 1.13 -12.14
N GLY A 131 -4.29 1.06 -11.80
CA GLY A 131 -3.27 0.50 -12.67
C GLY A 131 -3.44 -0.99 -12.96
N SER A 132 -3.02 -1.39 -14.14
CA SER A 132 -2.92 -2.76 -14.63
C SER A 132 -1.53 -3.00 -15.25
N ASP A 133 -1.35 -4.12 -15.95
CA ASP A 133 -0.11 -4.40 -16.69
C ASP A 133 0.19 -3.36 -17.78
N VAL A 134 -0.83 -2.63 -18.26
CA VAL A 134 -0.64 -1.51 -19.21
C VAL A 134 0.17 -0.39 -18.57
N ALA A 135 -0.08 -0.08 -17.29
CA ALA A 135 0.70 0.90 -16.55
C ALA A 135 2.14 0.45 -16.29
N VAL A 136 2.41 -0.85 -16.14
CA VAL A 136 3.77 -1.37 -15.85
C VAL A 136 4.78 -0.90 -16.90
N GLU A 137 4.43 -1.01 -18.18
CA GLU A 137 5.28 -0.52 -19.28
C GLU A 137 5.49 1.00 -19.21
N ALA A 138 4.42 1.75 -18.93
CA ALA A 138 4.48 3.21 -18.83
C ALA A 138 5.27 3.71 -17.61
N LEU A 139 5.37 2.89 -16.56
CA LEU A 139 6.08 3.20 -15.32
C LEU A 139 7.58 2.86 -15.37
N SER A 140 7.99 1.94 -16.25
CA SER A 140 9.39 1.47 -16.40
C SER A 140 10.45 2.59 -16.38
N PRO A 141 10.32 3.70 -17.15
CA PRO A 141 11.32 4.77 -17.17
C PRO A 141 11.51 5.47 -15.82
N TRP A 142 10.56 5.31 -14.89
CA TRP A 142 10.50 6.05 -13.64
C TRP A 142 10.96 5.23 -12.43
N VAL A 143 11.04 3.90 -12.54
CA VAL A 143 11.32 2.98 -11.41
C VAL A 143 12.72 3.18 -10.82
N ASN A 144 13.67 3.68 -11.60
CA ASN A 144 15.02 4.02 -11.15
C ASN A 144 15.36 5.52 -11.30
N HIS A 145 14.34 6.37 -11.43
CA HIS A 145 14.53 7.81 -11.62
C HIS A 145 14.84 8.52 -10.30
N GLU A 146 15.82 9.44 -10.30
CA GLU A 146 16.31 10.16 -9.11
C GLU A 146 15.22 10.78 -8.22
N VAL A 147 14.18 11.34 -8.84
CA VAL A 147 13.07 12.02 -8.12
C VAL A 147 11.79 11.18 -8.04
N MET A 148 11.53 10.30 -9.02
CA MET A 148 10.20 9.67 -9.20
C MET A 148 10.18 8.18 -8.88
N CYS A 149 11.33 7.58 -8.56
CA CYS A 149 11.38 6.15 -8.27
C CYS A 149 10.43 5.75 -7.15
N SER A 150 10.25 6.60 -6.13
CA SER A 150 9.41 6.23 -4.99
C SER A 150 7.95 6.03 -5.39
N ASP A 151 7.36 6.97 -6.11
CA ASP A 151 5.96 6.87 -6.56
C ASP A 151 5.78 5.80 -7.64
N ALA A 152 6.76 5.61 -8.53
CA ALA A 152 6.72 4.54 -9.53
C ALA A 152 6.74 3.15 -8.87
N VAL A 153 7.57 2.94 -7.85
CA VAL A 153 7.62 1.69 -7.08
C VAL A 153 6.32 1.48 -6.30
N MET A 154 5.74 2.52 -5.71
CA MET A 154 4.42 2.41 -5.05
C MET A 154 3.32 1.98 -6.03
N ALA A 155 3.30 2.55 -7.24
CA ALA A 155 2.35 2.20 -8.28
C ALA A 155 2.52 0.74 -8.71
N LEU A 156 3.74 0.29 -8.99
CA LEU A 156 4.03 -1.10 -9.33
C LEU A 156 3.65 -2.07 -8.20
N GLN A 157 3.95 -1.71 -6.95
CA GLN A 157 3.57 -2.51 -5.79
C GLN A 157 2.04 -2.65 -5.67
N ALA A 158 1.30 -1.57 -5.88
CA ALA A 158 -0.15 -1.57 -5.82
C ALA A 158 -0.79 -2.34 -6.98
N ILE A 159 -0.19 -2.27 -8.18
CA ILE A 159 -0.60 -3.10 -9.33
C ILE A 159 -0.42 -4.59 -9.00
N GLY A 160 0.73 -4.96 -8.42
CA GLY A 160 0.93 -6.24 -7.76
C GLY A 160 0.93 -7.48 -8.67
N THR A 161 0.82 -7.31 -9.98
CA THR A 161 0.88 -8.41 -10.97
C THR A 161 2.28 -9.01 -11.06
N ASP A 162 2.40 -10.21 -11.64
CA ASP A 162 3.69 -10.86 -11.88
C ASP A 162 4.61 -9.99 -12.76
N ASN A 163 4.04 -9.27 -13.73
CA ASN A 163 4.78 -8.33 -14.58
C ASN A 163 5.31 -7.14 -13.78
N ALA A 164 4.51 -6.56 -12.87
CA ALA A 164 4.95 -5.48 -12.00
C ALA A 164 6.07 -5.93 -11.03
N GLN A 165 5.91 -7.11 -10.44
CA GLN A 165 6.94 -7.70 -9.56
C GLN A 165 8.22 -8.05 -10.34
N GLY A 166 8.08 -8.56 -11.57
CA GLY A 166 9.20 -8.83 -12.47
C GLY A 166 9.97 -7.56 -12.84
N MET A 167 9.27 -6.46 -13.13
CA MET A 167 9.88 -5.14 -13.37
C MET A 167 10.71 -4.68 -12.16
N LEU A 168 10.11 -4.71 -10.97
CA LEU A 168 10.78 -4.35 -9.72
C LEU A 168 12.03 -5.21 -9.47
N ALA A 169 11.93 -6.52 -9.66
CA ALA A 169 13.07 -7.43 -9.51
C ALA A 169 14.17 -7.17 -10.55
N ALA A 170 13.81 -6.90 -11.80
CA ALA A 170 14.76 -6.56 -12.85
C ALA A 170 15.51 -5.25 -12.54
N THR A 171 14.82 -4.21 -12.08
CA THR A 171 15.45 -2.97 -11.64
C THR A 171 16.38 -3.19 -10.43
N LEU A 172 16.00 -4.05 -9.49
CA LEU A 172 16.84 -4.37 -8.32
C LEU A 172 18.15 -5.09 -8.72
N ALA A 173 18.13 -5.83 -9.83
CA ALA A 173 19.27 -6.55 -10.38
C ALA A 173 20.35 -5.62 -10.97
N GLU A 174 20.01 -4.36 -11.24
CA GLU A 174 20.96 -3.37 -11.76
C GLU A 174 22.07 -3.04 -10.76
N ALA A 175 23.19 -2.53 -11.29
CA ALA A 175 24.34 -2.14 -10.48
C ALA A 175 23.99 -0.99 -9.52
N GLU A 176 23.24 0.00 -10.00
CA GLU A 176 22.76 1.13 -9.22
C GLU A 176 21.23 1.15 -9.21
N CYS A 177 20.64 1.37 -8.04
CA CYS A 177 19.20 1.46 -7.92
C CYS A 177 18.83 2.50 -6.86
N THR A 178 18.28 3.64 -7.28
CA THR A 178 17.95 4.78 -6.42
C THR A 178 16.98 4.39 -5.32
N CYS A 179 15.99 3.54 -5.64
CA CYS A 179 14.94 3.12 -4.71
C CYS A 179 15.12 1.66 -4.22
N ALA A 180 16.35 1.14 -4.16
CA ALA A 180 16.62 -0.27 -3.82
C ALA A 180 15.90 -0.76 -2.55
N SER A 181 15.94 0.02 -1.47
CA SER A 181 15.25 -0.31 -0.21
C SER A 181 13.74 -0.50 -0.42
N GLN A 182 13.12 0.46 -1.09
CA GLN A 182 11.68 0.45 -1.32
C GLN A 182 11.25 -0.68 -2.27
N ILE A 183 12.07 -0.99 -3.28
CA ILE A 183 11.85 -2.13 -4.17
C ILE A 183 11.89 -3.45 -3.39
N MET A 184 12.87 -3.62 -2.50
CA MET A 184 12.96 -4.83 -1.66
C MET A 184 11.76 -4.94 -0.72
N ASP A 185 11.29 -3.84 -0.12
CA ASP A 185 10.08 -3.83 0.71
C ASP A 185 8.81 -4.19 -0.10
N ALA A 186 8.69 -3.67 -1.33
CA ALA A 186 7.58 -3.98 -2.23
C ALA A 186 7.55 -5.47 -2.62
N LEU A 187 8.71 -6.03 -2.98
CA LEU A 187 8.86 -7.45 -3.31
C LEU A 187 8.65 -8.34 -2.07
N ALA A 188 9.08 -7.90 -0.89
CA ALA A 188 8.79 -8.60 0.35
C ALA A 188 7.28 -8.64 0.65
N ALA A 189 6.56 -7.54 0.43
CA ALA A 189 5.11 -7.48 0.64
C ALA A 189 4.34 -8.51 -0.21
N SER A 190 4.81 -8.81 -1.42
CA SER A 190 4.24 -9.87 -2.28
C SER A 190 4.83 -11.26 -2.05
N SER A 191 5.73 -11.42 -1.08
CA SER A 191 6.52 -12.65 -0.87
C SER A 191 7.29 -13.13 -2.11
N TYR A 192 7.75 -12.21 -2.95
CA TYR A 192 8.53 -12.53 -4.14
C TYR A 192 9.87 -13.18 -3.75
N SER A 193 10.09 -14.42 -4.17
CA SER A 193 11.22 -15.23 -3.70
C SER A 193 12.31 -15.46 -4.76
N SER A 194 12.11 -15.01 -6.00
CA SER A 194 13.06 -15.24 -7.09
C SER A 194 14.28 -14.31 -7.05
N ALA A 195 14.23 -13.20 -6.31
CA ALA A 195 15.30 -12.20 -6.20
C ALA A 195 16.22 -12.39 -4.96
N VAL A 196 16.29 -13.60 -4.39
CA VAL A 196 17.10 -13.85 -3.17
C VAL A 196 18.57 -13.49 -3.37
N GLY A 197 19.14 -13.79 -4.53
CA GLY A 197 20.52 -13.40 -4.84
C GLY A 197 20.74 -11.89 -4.77
N ASP A 198 19.77 -11.11 -5.25
CA ASP A 198 19.81 -9.65 -5.20
C ASP A 198 19.65 -9.14 -3.76
N TYR A 199 18.78 -9.75 -2.95
CA TYR A 199 18.64 -9.39 -1.54
C TYR A 199 19.95 -9.63 -0.77
N ILE A 200 20.64 -10.75 -1.02
CA ILE A 200 21.96 -11.02 -0.41
C ILE A 200 22.96 -9.94 -0.83
N ARG A 201 23.05 -9.64 -2.13
CA ARG A 201 23.95 -8.60 -2.66
C ARG A 201 23.71 -7.24 -1.99
N TRP A 202 22.45 -6.83 -1.85
CA TRP A 202 22.08 -5.56 -1.21
C TRP A 202 22.36 -5.54 0.29
N TYR A 203 22.21 -6.67 0.99
CA TYR A 203 22.62 -6.77 2.39
C TYR A 203 24.15 -6.58 2.57
N GLU A 204 24.95 -7.07 1.64
CA GLU A 204 26.40 -6.96 1.71
C GLU A 204 26.88 -5.51 1.49
N ARG A 205 26.37 -4.86 0.43
CA ARG A 205 26.90 -3.57 -0.05
C ARG A 205 26.10 -2.33 0.38
N GLY A 206 24.85 -2.50 0.79
CA GLY A 206 23.91 -1.39 0.92
C GLY A 206 24.13 -0.48 2.13
N THR A 207 23.42 0.64 2.13
CA THR A 207 23.22 1.51 3.28
C THR A 207 22.44 0.80 4.39
N PRO A 208 22.41 1.30 5.64
CA PRO A 208 21.64 0.67 6.71
C PRO A 208 20.15 0.43 6.37
N ALA A 209 19.52 1.33 5.61
CA ALA A 209 18.14 1.16 5.15
C ALA A 209 18.02 0.01 4.14
N GLU A 210 18.93 -0.06 3.17
CA GLU A 210 18.96 -1.12 2.17
C GLU A 210 19.25 -2.49 2.80
N LYS A 211 20.15 -2.54 3.79
CA LYS A 211 20.42 -3.77 4.55
C LYS A 211 19.20 -4.23 5.34
N SER A 212 18.46 -3.29 5.94
CA SER A 212 17.22 -3.58 6.66
C SER A 212 16.16 -4.19 5.73
N ALA A 213 15.91 -3.53 4.59
CA ALA A 213 14.96 -4.01 3.59
C ALA A 213 15.40 -5.36 2.98
N ALA A 214 16.69 -5.55 2.73
CA ALA A 214 17.26 -6.80 2.27
C ALA A 214 17.03 -7.95 3.27
N LEU A 215 17.30 -7.74 4.56
CA LEU A 215 17.06 -8.75 5.60
C LEU A 215 15.57 -9.09 5.73
N SER A 216 14.69 -8.09 5.63
CA SER A 216 13.24 -8.29 5.59
C SER A 216 12.82 -9.15 4.39
N ALA A 217 13.27 -8.80 3.18
CA ALA A 217 12.98 -9.54 1.95
C ALA A 217 13.53 -10.98 1.99
N LEU A 218 14.75 -11.17 2.51
CA LEU A 218 15.34 -12.49 2.76
C LEU A 218 14.47 -13.33 3.71
N ALA A 219 14.02 -12.75 4.83
CA ALA A 219 13.17 -13.43 5.78
C ALA A 219 11.82 -13.83 5.17
N VAL A 220 11.20 -12.94 4.39
CA VAL A 220 9.91 -13.19 3.76
C VAL A 220 10.00 -14.17 2.60
N SER A 221 11.12 -14.20 1.86
CA SER A 221 11.31 -15.16 0.75
C SER A 221 11.12 -16.61 1.18
N GLY A 222 11.44 -16.95 2.44
CA GLY A 222 11.38 -18.32 2.97
C GLY A 222 12.38 -19.27 2.33
N ARG A 223 13.36 -18.75 1.58
CA ARG A 223 14.32 -19.53 0.81
C ARG A 223 15.45 -19.99 1.71
N SER A 224 15.88 -21.24 1.54
CA SER A 224 16.91 -21.87 2.37
C SER A 224 18.25 -21.10 2.35
N GLU A 225 18.53 -20.43 1.24
CA GLU A 225 19.70 -19.60 0.97
C GLU A 225 19.72 -18.34 1.87
N ALA A 226 18.56 -17.88 2.35
CA ALA A 226 18.46 -16.74 3.26
C ALA A 226 18.90 -17.09 4.68
N LEU A 227 18.69 -18.33 5.13
CA LEU A 227 18.91 -18.72 6.53
C LEU A 227 20.36 -18.50 7.01
N PRO A 228 21.42 -18.89 6.28
CA PRO A 228 22.79 -18.61 6.70
C PRO A 228 23.07 -17.11 6.85
N VAL A 229 22.54 -16.29 5.92
CA VAL A 229 22.74 -14.83 5.93
C VAL A 229 22.04 -14.20 7.14
N LEU A 230 20.77 -14.55 7.37
CA LEU A 230 19.98 -14.05 8.51
C LEU A 230 20.59 -14.48 9.85
N THR A 231 21.05 -15.73 9.96
CA THR A 231 21.72 -16.24 11.17
C THR A 231 22.98 -15.45 11.45
N LYS A 232 23.82 -15.26 10.42
CA LYS A 232 25.09 -14.52 10.56
C LYS A 232 24.86 -13.05 10.91
N ALA A 233 23.82 -12.43 10.34
CA ALA A 233 23.43 -11.07 10.68
C ALA A 233 23.05 -10.94 12.16
N ALA A 234 22.22 -11.85 12.68
CA ALA A 234 21.82 -11.86 14.08
C ALA A 234 22.99 -12.13 15.04
N GLU A 235 23.91 -13.02 14.66
CA GLU A 235 25.16 -13.27 15.40
C GLU A 235 26.05 -12.03 15.47
N ASN A 236 26.25 -11.33 14.34
CA ASN A 236 27.05 -10.11 14.29
C ASN A 236 26.41 -8.98 15.12
N ALA A 237 25.08 -8.95 15.19
CA ALA A 237 24.33 -8.06 16.09
C ALA A 237 24.37 -8.49 17.57
N GLY A 238 25.01 -9.62 17.89
CA GLY A 238 25.06 -10.17 19.24
C GLY A 238 23.68 -10.51 19.80
N TYR A 239 22.70 -10.80 18.92
CA TYR A 239 21.29 -11.00 19.28
C TYR A 239 20.64 -9.80 20.01
N LYS A 240 21.17 -8.59 19.82
CA LYS A 240 20.63 -7.34 20.35
C LYS A 240 19.76 -6.62 19.34
N TRP A 241 19.06 -5.60 19.80
CA TRP A 241 18.43 -4.64 18.90
C TRP A 241 19.50 -3.81 18.17
N GLU A 242 19.36 -3.68 16.86
CA GLU A 242 20.14 -2.77 16.04
C GLU A 242 19.32 -2.31 14.82
N ARG A 243 19.80 -1.30 14.10
CA ARG A 243 19.01 -0.55 13.10
C ARG A 243 18.57 -1.38 11.89
N THR A 244 19.31 -2.41 11.50
CA THR A 244 18.96 -3.28 10.36
C THR A 244 17.93 -4.36 10.71
N GLY A 245 17.60 -4.52 12.00
CA GLY A 245 16.59 -5.47 12.45
C GLY A 245 16.98 -6.94 12.29
N ALA A 246 18.27 -7.28 12.33
CA ALA A 246 18.76 -8.63 12.03
C ALA A 246 18.09 -9.76 12.82
N VAL A 247 17.91 -9.57 14.14
CA VAL A 247 17.21 -10.56 14.98
C VAL A 247 15.74 -10.66 14.61
N SER A 248 15.08 -9.53 14.34
CA SER A 248 13.67 -9.49 13.93
C SER A 248 13.47 -10.21 12.58
N ALA A 249 14.37 -10.01 11.63
CA ALA A 249 14.33 -10.71 10.33
C ALA A 249 14.54 -12.22 10.50
N LEU A 250 15.49 -12.65 11.33
CA LEU A 250 15.68 -14.07 11.62
C LEU A 250 14.45 -14.70 12.29
N LEU A 251 13.82 -14.00 13.24
CA LEU A 251 12.58 -14.44 13.88
C LEU A 251 11.38 -14.45 12.90
N LEU A 252 11.32 -13.49 11.96
CA LEU A 252 10.31 -13.48 10.91
C LEU A 252 10.45 -14.71 10.00
N TYR A 253 11.69 -15.06 9.62
CA TYR A 253 11.97 -16.30 8.87
C TYR A 253 11.52 -17.54 9.66
N ALA A 254 11.84 -17.61 10.95
CA ALA A 254 11.41 -18.72 11.82
C ALA A 254 9.89 -18.86 11.88
N LYS A 255 9.16 -17.74 12.03
CA LYS A 255 7.70 -17.72 12.04
C LYS A 255 7.13 -18.25 10.71
N ARG A 256 7.68 -17.80 9.58
CA ARG A 256 7.24 -18.25 8.25
C ARG A 256 7.54 -19.73 8.02
N ALA A 257 8.72 -20.21 8.43
CA ALA A 257 9.07 -21.62 8.38
C ALA A 257 8.06 -22.46 9.19
N GLY A 258 7.69 -22.01 10.39
CA GLY A 258 6.69 -22.67 11.23
C GLY A 258 5.28 -22.70 10.59
N ILE A 259 4.83 -21.59 9.99
CA ILE A 259 3.56 -21.52 9.25
C ILE A 259 3.58 -22.47 8.04
N ALA A 260 4.71 -22.58 7.35
CA ALA A 260 4.91 -23.50 6.22
C ALA A 260 5.07 -24.98 6.66
N GLY A 261 5.05 -25.28 7.96
CA GLY A 261 5.12 -26.62 8.52
C GLY A 261 6.52 -27.09 8.93
N ASP A 262 7.57 -26.31 8.67
CA ASP A 262 8.94 -26.61 9.13
C ASP A 262 9.13 -26.16 10.59
N LYS A 263 8.51 -26.92 11.49
CA LYS A 263 8.60 -26.71 12.93
C LYS A 263 10.03 -26.89 13.45
N ARG A 264 10.86 -27.71 12.78
CA ARG A 264 12.23 -27.96 13.19
C ARG A 264 13.09 -26.71 13.01
N ILE A 265 12.98 -26.03 11.87
CA ILE A 265 13.69 -24.77 11.63
C ILE A 265 13.19 -23.69 12.58
N MET A 266 11.87 -23.54 12.70
CA MET A 266 11.25 -22.60 13.64
C MET A 266 11.82 -22.79 15.06
N ASP A 267 11.72 -24.01 15.61
CA ASP A 267 12.14 -24.33 16.98
C ASP A 267 13.66 -24.15 17.17
N LYS A 268 14.48 -24.53 16.19
CA LYS A 268 15.93 -24.29 16.23
C LYS A 268 16.25 -22.80 16.36
N ILE A 269 15.63 -21.96 15.53
CA ILE A 269 15.92 -20.52 15.51
C ILE A 269 15.43 -19.86 16.80
N THR A 270 14.16 -20.10 17.19
CA THR A 270 13.58 -19.46 18.38
C THR A 270 14.35 -19.86 19.64
N ARG A 271 14.76 -21.12 19.80
CA ARG A 271 15.59 -21.56 20.93
C ARG A 271 16.96 -20.89 20.95
N VAL A 272 17.62 -20.74 19.80
CA VAL A 272 18.91 -20.04 19.73
C VAL A 272 18.74 -18.60 20.18
N VAL A 273 17.76 -17.87 19.66
CA VAL A 273 17.50 -16.48 20.04
C VAL A 273 17.18 -16.39 21.54
N MET A 274 16.29 -17.24 22.06
CA MET A 274 15.99 -17.26 23.50
C MET A 274 17.22 -17.53 24.38
N SER A 275 18.14 -18.41 23.93
CA SER A 275 19.35 -18.73 24.69
C SER A 275 20.38 -17.60 24.70
N LYS A 276 20.44 -16.82 23.61
CA LYS A 276 21.41 -15.73 23.42
C LYS A 276 20.89 -14.39 23.92
N SER A 277 19.58 -14.23 24.02
CA SER A 277 18.89 -13.03 24.50
C SER A 277 18.45 -13.19 25.96
N ASN A 278 19.38 -13.46 26.87
CA ASN A 278 19.08 -13.80 28.29
C ASN A 278 19.37 -12.66 29.29
N THR A 279 19.52 -11.43 28.79
CA THR A 279 19.75 -10.23 29.61
C THR A 279 18.55 -9.30 29.55
N GLY A 280 18.41 -8.38 30.51
CA GLY A 280 17.34 -7.38 30.47
C GLY A 280 17.35 -6.49 29.21
N GLU A 281 18.54 -6.20 28.67
CA GLU A 281 18.70 -5.47 27.40
C GLU A 281 18.11 -6.23 26.20
N THR A 282 18.07 -7.57 26.27
CA THR A 282 17.66 -8.45 25.17
C THR A 282 16.32 -9.16 25.44
N ALA A 283 15.63 -8.79 26.53
CA ALA A 283 14.36 -9.38 26.92
C ALA A 283 13.30 -9.29 25.80
N GLY A 284 13.30 -8.21 25.03
CA GLY A 284 12.40 -8.04 23.88
C GLY A 284 12.56 -9.12 22.81
N GLN A 285 13.80 -9.47 22.45
CA GLN A 285 14.11 -10.52 21.47
C GLN A 285 13.71 -11.90 21.99
N ARG A 286 13.95 -12.19 23.27
CA ARG A 286 13.53 -13.44 23.92
C ARG A 286 12.01 -13.58 23.92
N LEU A 287 11.29 -12.52 24.27
CA LEU A 287 9.82 -12.50 24.25
C LEU A 287 9.26 -12.65 22.83
N ALA A 288 9.88 -12.03 21.83
CA ALA A 288 9.49 -12.19 20.43
C ALA A 288 9.64 -13.65 19.97
N ALA A 289 10.74 -14.31 20.34
CA ALA A 289 10.95 -15.73 20.04
C ALA A 289 9.93 -16.64 20.74
N MET A 290 9.63 -16.38 22.02
CA MET A 290 8.59 -17.10 22.77
C MET A 290 7.21 -16.92 22.14
N SER A 291 6.87 -15.70 21.73
CA SER A 291 5.58 -15.39 21.11
C SER A 291 5.35 -16.18 19.81
N ILE A 292 6.40 -16.42 19.02
CA ILE A 292 6.31 -17.27 17.83
C ILE A 292 5.91 -18.70 18.21
N ILE A 293 6.60 -19.30 19.19
CA ILE A 293 6.30 -20.66 19.68
C ILE A 293 4.84 -20.72 20.18
N VAL A 294 4.44 -19.79 21.04
CA VAL A 294 3.08 -19.75 21.59
C VAL A 294 2.03 -19.60 20.49
N SER A 295 2.24 -18.72 19.52
CA SER A 295 1.30 -18.48 18.43
C SER A 295 1.08 -19.69 17.50
N LEU A 296 2.08 -20.56 17.36
CA LEU A 296 2.06 -21.67 16.41
C LEU A 296 1.82 -23.03 17.09
N GLU A 297 2.16 -23.16 18.38
CA GLU A 297 2.03 -24.41 19.12
C GLU A 297 0.89 -24.42 20.14
N GLY A 298 0.33 -23.25 20.48
CA GLY A 298 -0.79 -23.11 21.41
C GLY A 298 -0.51 -23.79 22.75
N GLU A 299 -1.40 -24.69 23.18
CA GLU A 299 -1.29 -25.42 24.45
C GLU A 299 0.04 -26.15 24.66
N LYS A 300 0.71 -26.60 23.58
CA LYS A 300 2.02 -27.27 23.68
C LYS A 300 3.13 -26.34 24.18
N ALA A 301 2.97 -25.03 24.00
CA ALA A 301 3.87 -24.02 24.51
C ALA A 301 3.62 -23.65 25.98
N LEU A 302 2.58 -24.19 26.62
CA LEU A 302 2.25 -23.84 28.00
C LEU A 302 3.40 -24.13 29.01
N PRO A 303 4.12 -25.26 28.95
CA PRO A 303 5.26 -25.50 29.82
C PRO A 303 6.33 -24.40 29.72
N LEU A 304 6.61 -23.92 28.50
CA LEU A 304 7.57 -22.83 28.27
C LEU A 304 7.17 -21.55 29.02
N LEU A 305 5.88 -21.21 29.05
CA LEU A 305 5.39 -20.04 29.76
C LEU A 305 5.39 -20.23 31.27
N LEU A 306 5.02 -21.42 31.75
CA LEU A 306 5.01 -21.76 33.18
C LEU A 306 6.41 -21.82 33.80
N ASP A 307 7.44 -22.08 33.00
CA ASP A 307 8.83 -22.02 33.42
C ASP A 307 9.35 -20.57 33.42
N ALA A 308 8.96 -19.78 32.41
CA ALA A 308 9.45 -18.41 32.26
C ALA A 308 8.81 -17.40 33.22
N ILE A 309 7.70 -17.74 33.90
CA ILE A 309 7.05 -16.84 34.87
C ILE A 309 7.85 -16.65 36.16
N ASP A 310 8.79 -17.55 36.47
CA ASP A 310 9.69 -17.41 37.64
C ASP A 310 11.01 -16.72 37.30
N GLU A 311 11.18 -16.27 36.06
CA GLU A 311 12.37 -15.53 35.67
C GLU A 311 12.52 -14.26 36.54
N PRO A 312 13.76 -13.92 36.95
CA PRO A 312 14.00 -12.74 37.77
C PRO A 312 13.67 -11.43 37.06
N ASP A 313 13.66 -11.44 35.72
CA ASP A 313 13.40 -10.26 34.91
C ASP A 313 11.90 -9.96 34.80
N ILE A 314 11.50 -8.81 35.33
CA ILE A 314 10.11 -8.33 35.33
C ILE A 314 9.54 -8.15 33.92
N ALA A 315 10.36 -7.76 32.93
CA ALA A 315 9.92 -7.60 31.55
C ALA A 315 9.55 -8.96 30.95
N ILE A 316 10.34 -10.01 31.26
CA ILE A 316 10.04 -11.38 30.85
C ILE A 316 8.74 -11.87 31.48
N ARG A 317 8.59 -11.73 32.81
CA ARG A 317 7.35 -12.13 33.51
C ARG A 317 6.11 -11.42 32.95
N GLY A 318 6.18 -10.10 32.77
CA GLY A 318 5.07 -9.34 32.19
C GLY A 318 4.75 -9.75 30.75
N GLY A 319 5.76 -10.08 29.95
CA GLY A 319 5.56 -10.63 28.61
C GLY A 319 4.91 -12.01 28.60
N VAL A 320 5.31 -12.90 29.52
CA VAL A 320 4.71 -14.22 29.72
C VAL A 320 3.24 -14.12 30.08
N ILE A 321 2.87 -13.23 31.00
CA ILE A 321 1.47 -13.00 31.39
C ILE A 321 0.63 -12.54 30.18
N ARG A 322 1.15 -11.62 29.36
CA ARG A 322 0.46 -11.20 28.13
C ARG A 322 0.28 -12.37 27.15
N MET A 323 1.28 -13.25 27.02
CA MET A 323 1.21 -14.42 26.17
C MET A 323 0.27 -15.52 26.71
N ALA A 324 0.01 -15.57 28.01
CA ALA A 324 -0.94 -16.53 28.59
C ALA A 324 -2.35 -16.41 27.98
N ALA A 325 -2.77 -15.20 27.62
CA ALA A 325 -4.05 -14.94 26.95
C ALA A 325 -4.14 -15.58 25.54
N MET A 326 -3.01 -15.94 24.93
CA MET A 326 -2.97 -16.62 23.64
C MET A 326 -3.25 -18.14 23.74
N ILE A 327 -3.25 -18.70 24.96
CA ILE A 327 -3.56 -20.11 25.22
C ILE A 327 -4.84 -20.17 26.08
N PRO A 328 -6.03 -19.98 25.47
CA PRO A 328 -7.29 -20.11 26.18
C PRO A 328 -7.58 -21.59 26.52
N GLY A 329 -8.39 -21.83 27.54
CA GLY A 329 -8.88 -23.18 27.87
C GLY A 329 -8.78 -23.50 29.35
N GLU A 330 -9.69 -24.35 29.83
CA GLU A 330 -9.83 -24.70 31.25
C GLU A 330 -8.54 -25.28 31.84
N GLU A 331 -7.88 -26.17 31.11
CA GLU A 331 -6.63 -26.81 31.57
C GLU A 331 -5.47 -25.83 31.66
N ALA A 332 -5.36 -24.88 30.72
CA ALA A 332 -4.39 -23.81 30.80
C ALA A 332 -4.68 -22.91 32.00
N THR A 333 -5.94 -22.53 32.22
CA THR A 333 -6.37 -21.74 33.37
C THR A 333 -6.04 -22.43 34.70
N LYS A 334 -6.35 -23.71 34.86
CA LYS A 334 -6.03 -24.48 36.08
C LYS A 334 -4.52 -24.48 36.37
N LYS A 335 -3.69 -24.67 35.34
CA LYS A 335 -2.23 -24.66 35.49
C LYS A 335 -1.70 -23.28 35.88
N TRP A 336 -2.23 -22.20 35.31
CA TRP A 336 -1.89 -20.84 35.70
C TRP A 336 -2.30 -20.51 37.12
N ILE A 337 -3.51 -20.89 37.55
CA ILE A 337 -3.97 -20.71 38.94
C ILE A 337 -3.04 -21.46 39.91
N SER A 338 -2.73 -22.73 39.62
CA SER A 338 -1.82 -23.52 40.47
C SER A 338 -0.40 -22.93 40.55
N ARG A 339 0.01 -22.17 39.51
CA ARG A 339 1.30 -21.50 39.48
C ARG A 339 1.28 -20.19 40.25
N TYR A 340 0.19 -19.44 40.19
CA TYR A 340 0.02 -18.14 40.86
C TYR A 340 0.35 -18.22 42.36
N ASP A 341 -0.11 -19.26 43.05
CA ASP A 341 0.15 -19.48 44.49
C ASP A 341 1.64 -19.67 44.84
N LYS A 342 2.50 -19.84 43.82
CA LYS A 342 3.93 -20.16 43.95
C LYS A 342 4.86 -19.08 43.41
N VAL A 343 4.34 -18.04 42.75
CA VAL A 343 5.14 -16.98 42.13
C VAL A 343 5.28 -15.78 43.10
N ARG A 344 6.40 -15.06 43.04
CA ARG A 344 6.69 -13.94 43.96
C ARG A 344 5.68 -12.77 43.78
N PRO A 345 5.33 -12.02 44.85
CA PRO A 345 4.30 -10.96 44.83
C PRO A 345 4.57 -9.74 43.93
N GLU A 346 5.70 -9.71 43.23
CA GLU A 346 6.14 -8.62 42.34
C GLU A 346 5.77 -8.89 40.87
N ALA A 347 4.90 -9.87 40.62
CA ALA A 347 4.36 -10.24 39.32
C ALA A 347 3.16 -9.39 38.93
#